data_AF-A0A1M3PVQ8-F1
#
_entry.id   AF-A0A1M3PVQ8-F1
#
_cell.length_a   1.000
_cell.length_b   1.000
_cell.length_c   1.000
_cell.angle_alpha   90.00
_cell.angle_beta   90.00
_cell.angle_gamma   90.00
#
_symmetry.space_group_name_H-M   'P 1'
#
loop_
_entity.id
_entity.type
_entity.pdbx_description
1 polymer ?
#
loop_
_entity_poly.entity_id
_entity_poly.type
_entity_poly.pdbx_seq_one_letter_code
_entity_poly.pdbx_strand_id
1 'polypeptide(L)'
;MKQMDRMNSTSNDWEADPWDAPDEVADLQFAGFQDRAVKTIIWTSIPDTGQSLFGIEVGKLRSSDVEFYATYDGEDMLLMRLIWHGFPDPPEWRLATRPSNRRDLPWASWGYFADLPERWRIPNI
;
A
#
# COMPACT_ATOMS: atom_id res chain seq x y z
N MET A 1 -15.59 -13.53 -9.11
CA MET A 1 -14.30 -13.92 -9.73
C MET A 1 -13.74 -15.11 -8.97
N LYS A 2 -13.06 -16.04 -9.64
CA LYS A 2 -12.42 -17.17 -8.95
C LYS A 2 -11.01 -16.77 -8.53
N GLN A 3 -10.47 -17.37 -7.47
CA GLN A 3 -9.10 -17.15 -6.98
C GLN A 3 -8.04 -17.24 -8.09
N MET A 4 -8.24 -18.12 -9.08
CA MET A 4 -7.37 -18.28 -10.25
C MET A 4 -7.38 -17.09 -11.23
N ASP A 5 -8.45 -16.28 -11.28
CA ASP A 5 -8.48 -15.07 -12.12
C ASP A 5 -7.72 -13.90 -11.45
N ARG A 6 -7.51 -13.97 -10.12
CA ARG A 6 -6.73 -13.01 -9.33
C ARG A 6 -5.25 -13.38 -9.31
N MET A 7 -4.96 -14.68 -9.16
CA MET A 7 -3.62 -15.26 -9.24
C MET A 7 -3.19 -15.44 -10.70
N ASN A 8 -2.99 -14.34 -11.44
CA ASN A 8 -2.07 -14.41 -12.56
C ASN A 8 -0.67 -14.13 -12.00
N SER A 9 -0.09 -15.13 -11.33
CA SER A 9 1.29 -15.10 -10.79
C SER A 9 2.35 -14.89 -11.87
N THR A 10 1.93 -14.85 -13.15
CA THR A 10 2.78 -14.53 -14.29
C THR A 10 2.77 -13.03 -14.64
N SER A 11 1.79 -12.26 -14.14
CA SER A 11 1.69 -10.81 -14.34
C SER A 11 2.18 -9.99 -13.15
N ASN A 12 2.22 -10.53 -11.92
CA ASN A 12 2.64 -9.83 -10.70
C ASN A 12 1.83 -8.55 -10.35
N ASP A 13 0.65 -8.36 -10.97
CA ASP A 13 -0.08 -7.09 -10.87
C ASP A 13 -0.58 -6.79 -9.45
N TRP A 14 -1.09 -7.79 -8.72
CA TRP A 14 -1.61 -7.62 -7.37
C TRP A 14 -1.70 -8.94 -6.58
N GLU A 15 -1.47 -8.89 -5.26
CA GLU A 15 -1.56 -10.02 -4.32
C GLU A 15 -2.18 -9.59 -2.97
N ALA A 16 -2.89 -10.49 -2.29
CA ALA A 16 -3.48 -10.23 -0.97
C ALA A 16 -2.44 -10.20 0.15
N ASP A 17 -2.79 -9.55 1.27
CA ASP A 17 -1.97 -9.46 2.47
C ASP A 17 -2.71 -9.98 3.72
N PRO A 18 -2.32 -11.13 4.29
CA PRO A 18 -1.28 -12.05 3.81
C PRO A 18 -1.68 -12.79 2.53
N TRP A 19 -0.71 -13.42 1.86
CA TRP A 19 -0.91 -14.15 0.58
C TRP A 19 -1.92 -15.29 0.67
N ASP A 20 -2.11 -15.86 1.86
CA ASP A 20 -3.07 -16.94 2.17
C ASP A 20 -4.38 -16.42 2.78
N ALA A 21 -4.66 -15.11 2.67
CA ALA A 21 -5.90 -14.53 3.14
C ALA A 21 -7.13 -15.23 2.51
N PRO A 22 -8.22 -15.43 3.29
CA PRO A 22 -9.47 -15.98 2.76
C PRO A 22 -9.99 -15.15 1.58
N ASP A 23 -10.67 -15.80 0.63
CA ASP A 23 -11.21 -15.16 -0.58
C ASP A 23 -11.99 -13.87 -0.28
N GLU A 24 -12.82 -13.87 0.77
CA GLU A 24 -13.59 -12.69 1.17
C GLU A 24 -12.70 -11.51 1.58
N VAL A 25 -11.60 -11.78 2.29
CA VAL A 25 -10.63 -10.77 2.70
C VAL A 25 -9.84 -10.28 1.49
N ALA A 26 -9.38 -11.19 0.64
CA ALA A 26 -8.68 -10.84 -0.59
C ALA A 26 -9.54 -9.97 -1.51
N ASP A 27 -10.84 -10.28 -1.64
CA ASP A 27 -11.79 -9.48 -2.43
C ASP A 27 -11.98 -8.07 -1.88
N LEU A 28 -12.09 -7.93 -0.55
CA LEU A 28 -12.18 -6.64 0.11
C LEU A 28 -10.90 -5.81 -0.11
N GLN A 29 -9.74 -6.45 -0.01
CA GLN A 29 -8.46 -5.78 -0.22
C GLN A 29 -8.32 -5.31 -1.66
N PHE A 30 -8.63 -6.17 -2.62
CA PHE A 30 -8.55 -5.84 -4.04
C PHE A 30 -9.52 -4.73 -4.42
N ALA A 31 -10.78 -4.79 -3.97
CA ALA A 31 -11.76 -3.74 -4.21
C ALA A 31 -11.30 -2.40 -3.60
N GLY A 32 -10.72 -2.42 -2.40
CA GLY A 32 -10.17 -1.22 -1.77
C GLY A 32 -8.93 -0.68 -2.48
N PHE A 33 -8.08 -1.55 -3.03
CA PHE A 33 -6.97 -1.13 -3.88
C PHE A 33 -7.49 -0.45 -5.16
N GLN A 34 -8.44 -1.07 -5.87
CA GLN A 34 -9.01 -0.52 -7.10
C GLN A 34 -9.67 0.86 -6.89
N ASP A 35 -10.41 1.03 -5.79
CA ASP A 35 -11.00 2.32 -5.44
C ASP A 35 -9.94 3.42 -5.27
N ARG A 36 -8.75 3.08 -4.76
CA ARG A 36 -7.65 4.03 -4.55
C ARG A 36 -6.77 4.22 -5.77
N ALA A 37 -6.61 3.18 -6.59
CA ALA A 37 -5.85 3.23 -7.84
C ALA A 37 -6.43 4.25 -8.84
N VAL A 38 -7.76 4.45 -8.84
CA VAL A 38 -8.40 5.44 -9.71
C VAL A 38 -8.37 6.87 -9.15
N LYS A 39 -7.93 7.07 -7.90
CA LYS A 39 -7.86 8.40 -7.27
C LYS A 39 -6.55 9.10 -7.62
N THR A 40 -6.61 10.42 -7.78
CA THR A 40 -5.40 11.24 -8.00
C THR A 40 -4.76 11.55 -6.65
N ILE A 41 -3.95 10.61 -6.16
CA ILE A 41 -3.27 10.72 -4.87
C ILE A 41 -1.89 11.35 -5.10
N ILE A 42 -1.61 12.43 -4.37
CA ILE A 42 -0.31 13.09 -4.38
C ILE A 42 0.47 12.59 -3.17
N TRP A 43 1.55 11.89 -3.43
CA TRP A 43 2.39 11.29 -2.41
C TRP A 43 3.52 12.24 -2.01
N THR A 44 3.98 12.10 -0.77
CA THR A 44 5.12 12.83 -0.22
C THR A 44 6.15 11.85 0.30
N SER A 45 7.43 12.13 0.08
CA SER A 45 8.53 11.26 0.53
C SER A 45 8.68 11.37 2.05
N ILE A 46 8.88 10.24 2.73
CA ILE A 46 9.12 10.21 4.18
C ILE A 46 10.33 11.04 4.61
N PRO A 47 11.50 11.00 3.91
CA PRO A 47 12.62 11.90 4.18
C PRO A 47 12.30 13.39 4.25
N ASP A 48 11.25 13.85 3.57
CA ASP A 48 10.86 15.26 3.53
C ASP A 48 9.97 15.67 4.72
N THR A 49 9.66 14.74 5.63
CA THR A 49 8.79 14.98 6.78
C THR A 49 9.55 15.33 8.06
N GLY A 50 8.83 15.79 9.08
CA GLY A 50 9.39 16.15 10.40
C GLY A 50 9.85 14.94 11.23
N GLN A 51 9.90 15.04 12.55
CA GLN A 51 10.33 13.91 13.40
C GLN A 51 9.30 12.77 13.51
N SER A 52 8.03 13.06 13.22
CA SER A 52 6.92 12.10 13.32
C SER A 52 5.84 12.38 12.29
N LEU A 53 5.17 11.33 11.82
CA LEU A 53 4.06 11.38 10.89
C LEU A 53 2.93 10.46 11.38
N PHE A 54 1.68 10.93 11.34
CA PHE A 54 0.49 10.19 11.82
C PHE A 54 0.60 9.66 13.27
N GLY A 55 1.44 10.30 14.10
CA GLY A 55 1.74 9.88 15.47
C GLY A 55 2.78 8.77 15.59
N ILE A 56 3.47 8.42 14.50
CA ILE A 56 4.53 7.42 14.41
C ILE A 56 5.85 8.14 14.15
N GLU A 57 6.90 7.78 14.89
CA GLU A 57 8.24 8.31 14.65
C GLU A 57 8.73 7.92 13.25
N VAL A 58 9.37 8.85 12.54
CA VAL A 58 9.86 8.61 11.18
C VAL A 58 10.83 7.44 11.12
N GLY A 59 11.67 7.26 12.14
CA GLY A 59 12.57 6.10 12.23
C GLY A 59 11.81 4.76 12.17
N LYS A 60 10.66 4.65 12.85
CA LYS A 60 9.83 3.43 12.84
C LYS A 60 9.14 3.20 11.51
N LEU A 61 8.69 4.27 10.85
CA LEU A 61 8.12 4.19 9.49
C LEU A 61 9.15 3.67 8.50
N ARG A 62 10.38 4.21 8.55
CA ARG A 62 11.49 3.77 7.70
C ARG A 62 11.92 2.33 7.98
N SER A 63 11.93 1.91 9.25
CA SER A 63 12.20 0.50 9.61
C SER A 63 11.09 -0.47 9.17
N SER A 64 9.94 0.05 8.75
CA SER A 64 8.81 -0.73 8.22
C SER A 64 8.67 -0.55 6.70
N ASP A 65 9.76 -0.15 6.02
CA ASP A 65 9.83 0.05 4.57
C ASP A 65 8.85 1.07 3.99
N VAL A 66 8.31 1.97 4.83
CA VAL A 66 7.46 3.08 4.37
C VAL A 66 8.34 4.10 3.64
N GLU A 67 8.04 4.32 2.36
CA GLU A 67 8.78 5.27 1.51
C GLU A 67 7.99 6.56 1.28
N PHE A 68 6.68 6.45 1.09
CA PHE A 68 5.82 7.59 0.86
C PHE A 68 4.59 7.60 1.76
N TYR A 69 4.02 8.79 1.91
CA TYR A 69 2.75 9.00 2.61
C TYR A 69 1.84 9.96 1.87
N ALA A 70 0.56 9.86 2.14
CA ALA A 70 -0.44 10.82 1.67
C ALA A 70 -1.59 10.90 2.68
N THR A 71 -2.34 12.00 2.63
CA THR A 71 -3.68 12.06 3.22
C THR A 71 -4.64 12.40 2.09
N TYR A 72 -5.62 11.54 1.85
CA TYR A 72 -6.60 11.70 0.79
C TYR A 72 -7.98 11.28 1.27
N ASP A 73 -8.99 12.13 1.03
CA ASP A 73 -10.40 11.85 1.37
C ASP A 73 -10.64 11.40 2.83
N GLY A 74 -9.89 12.00 3.76
CA GLY A 74 -9.98 11.66 5.19
C GLY A 74 -9.29 10.34 5.59
N GLU A 75 -8.50 9.75 4.70
CA GLU A 75 -7.64 8.61 4.97
C GLU A 75 -6.17 9.02 5.00
N ASP A 76 -5.46 8.65 6.06
CA ASP A 76 -4.01 8.60 6.08
C ASP A 76 -3.56 7.36 5.34
N MET A 77 -2.54 7.50 4.51
CA MET A 77 -2.05 6.45 3.62
C MET A 77 -0.54 6.31 3.76
N LEU A 78 -0.07 5.07 3.79
CA LEU A 78 1.33 4.69 3.78
C LEU A 78 1.58 3.80 2.56
N LEU A 79 2.59 4.16 1.78
CA LEU A 79 3.07 3.39 0.66
C LEU A 79 4.45 2.85 1.03
N MET A 80 4.54 1.52 1.08
CA MET A 80 5.76 0.81 1.43
C MET A 80 6.36 0.19 0.18
N ARG A 81 7.68 0.21 0.09
CA ARG A 81 8.45 -0.42 -0.98
C ARG A 81 9.22 -1.60 -0.42
N LEU A 82 8.84 -2.79 -0.82
CA LEU A 82 9.47 -4.02 -0.37
C LEU A 82 10.85 -4.17 -0.99
N ILE A 83 11.89 -4.17 -0.15
CA ILE A 83 13.26 -4.49 -0.56
C ILE A 83 13.48 -5.98 -0.29
N TRP A 84 13.05 -6.85 -1.21
CA TRP A 84 13.33 -8.28 -1.13
C TRP A 84 14.11 -8.78 -2.34
N HIS A 85 14.97 -9.78 -2.12
CA HIS A 85 15.85 -10.38 -3.12
C HIS A 85 15.54 -11.89 -3.28
N GLY A 86 14.26 -12.25 -3.42
CA GLY A 86 13.78 -13.63 -3.58
C GLY A 86 13.16 -13.89 -4.95
N PHE A 87 13.14 -15.15 -5.38
CA PHE A 87 12.50 -15.59 -6.63
C PHE A 87 11.24 -16.44 -6.35
N PRO A 88 10.10 -16.22 -7.05
CA PRO A 88 9.86 -15.16 -8.03
C PRO A 88 9.92 -13.77 -7.39
N ASP A 89 10.20 -12.73 -8.19
CA ASP A 89 10.25 -11.35 -7.71
C ASP A 89 8.87 -11.01 -7.13
N PRO A 90 8.76 -10.70 -5.82
CA PRO A 90 7.48 -10.35 -5.23
C PRO A 90 7.02 -8.99 -5.78
N PRO A 91 5.74 -8.65 -5.60
CA PRO A 91 5.26 -7.31 -5.91
C PRO A 91 6.04 -6.27 -5.08
N GLU A 92 6.43 -5.16 -5.73
CA GLU A 92 7.35 -4.17 -5.14
C GLU A 92 6.69 -3.28 -4.08
N TRP A 93 5.39 -3.06 -4.18
CA TRP A 93 4.69 -2.08 -3.36
C TRP A 93 3.64 -2.71 -2.47
N ARG A 94 3.38 -2.06 -1.33
CA ARG A 94 2.26 -2.36 -0.43
C ARG A 94 1.57 -1.08 -0.03
N LEU A 95 0.24 -1.09 -0.01
CA LEU A 95 -0.58 0.05 0.42
C LEU A 95 -1.26 -0.26 1.75
N ALA A 96 -1.16 0.67 2.70
CA ALA A 96 -1.95 0.65 3.92
C ALA A 96 -2.65 1.98 4.15
N THR A 97 -3.90 1.95 4.63
CA THR A 97 -4.63 3.17 4.99
C THR A 97 -5.29 3.06 6.36
N ARG A 98 -5.61 4.22 6.92
CA ARG A 98 -6.37 4.36 8.16
C ARG A 98 -7.13 5.68 8.12
N PRO A 99 -8.34 5.79 8.71
CA PRO A 99 -9.01 7.09 8.82
C PRO A 99 -8.15 8.10 9.61
N SER A 100 -7.93 9.30 9.05
CA SER A 100 -6.98 10.30 9.58
C SER A 100 -7.26 10.73 11.02
N ASN A 101 -8.55 10.70 11.42
CA ASN A 101 -8.99 11.12 12.75
C ASN A 101 -9.05 9.96 13.77
N ARG A 102 -8.60 8.76 13.40
CA ARG A 102 -8.75 7.54 14.22
C ARG A 102 -7.44 6.82 14.39
N ARG A 103 -6.54 7.41 15.18
CA ARG A 103 -5.22 6.82 15.49
C ARG A 103 -5.31 5.54 16.34
N ASP A 104 -6.45 5.31 16.98
CA ASP A 104 -6.78 4.12 17.74
C ASP A 104 -7.05 2.89 16.87
N LEU A 105 -7.36 3.09 15.59
CA LEU A 105 -7.65 2.00 14.68
C LEU A 105 -6.37 1.41 14.07
N PRO A 106 -6.36 0.10 13.79
CA PRO A 106 -5.28 -0.50 13.02
C PRO A 106 -5.27 0.02 11.58
N TRP A 107 -4.11 -0.09 10.94
CA TRP A 107 -3.99 0.13 9.50
C TRP A 107 -4.66 -1.02 8.74
N ALA A 108 -5.49 -0.69 7.77
CA ALA A 108 -6.01 -1.64 6.79
C ALA A 108 -4.99 -1.81 5.67
N SER A 109 -4.69 -3.05 5.31
CA SER A 109 -3.84 -3.37 4.17
C SER A 109 -4.68 -3.57 2.92
N TRP A 110 -4.15 -3.15 1.78
CA TRP A 110 -4.81 -3.25 0.47
C TRP A 110 -4.01 -4.12 -0.51
N GLY A 111 -3.21 -5.03 0.05
CA GLY A 111 -2.41 -5.97 -0.71
C GLY A 111 -1.07 -5.41 -1.20
N TYR A 112 -0.40 -6.27 -1.96
CA TYR A 112 0.87 -6.03 -2.63
C TYR A 112 0.64 -5.86 -4.13
N PHE A 113 1.46 -5.07 -4.82
CA PHE A 113 1.33 -4.81 -6.26
C PHE A 113 2.66 -4.42 -6.89
N ALA A 114 2.87 -4.76 -8.16
CA ALA A 114 4.13 -4.48 -8.85
C ALA A 114 4.21 -3.04 -9.35
N ASP A 115 3.14 -2.53 -9.97
CA ASP A 115 3.15 -1.24 -10.63
C ASP A 115 2.32 -0.19 -9.87
N LEU A 116 2.89 1.01 -9.74
CA LEU A 116 2.18 2.15 -9.18
C LEU A 116 1.02 2.59 -10.10
N PRO A 117 -0.19 2.84 -9.57
CA PRO A 117 -1.29 3.35 -10.38
C PRO A 117 -0.95 4.65 -11.11
N GLU A 118 -1.33 4.76 -12.39
CA GLU A 118 -0.99 5.91 -13.27
C GLU A 118 -1.43 7.28 -12.73
N ARG A 119 -2.48 7.29 -11.91
CA ARG A 119 -3.04 8.52 -11.33
C ARG A 119 -2.31 8.98 -10.08
N TRP A 120 -1.43 8.16 -9.52
CA TRP A 120 -0.64 8.52 -8.37
C TRP A 120 0.53 9.41 -8.80
N ARG A 121 0.76 10.47 -8.04
CA ARG A 121 1.87 11.39 -8.26
C ARG A 121 2.92 11.12 -7.20
N ILE A 122 3.94 10.37 -7.57
CA ILE A 122 5.08 10.06 -6.71
C ILE A 122 6.18 11.11 -6.96
N PRO A 123 6.76 11.72 -5.92
CA PRO A 123 7.88 12.62 -6.11
C PRO A 123 9.14 11.82 -6.50
N ASN A 124 9.83 12.28 -7.54
CA ASN A 124 11.10 11.71 -8.03
C ASN A 124 11.04 10.29 -8.63
N ILE A 125 9.86 9.84 -9.07
CA ILE A 125 9.63 8.66 -9.91
C ILE A 125 8.72 9.09 -11.07
#